data_AF-A0A9E5D8G0-F1
#
_entry.id   AF-A0A9E5D8G0-F1
#
_cell.length_a   1.000
_cell.length_b   1.000
_cell.length_c   1.000
_cell.angle_alpha   90.00
_cell.angle_beta   90.00
_cell.angle_gamma   90.00
#
_symmetry.space_group_name_H-M   'P 1'
#
loop_
_entity.id
_entity.type
_entity.pdbx_description
1 polymer ?
#
loop_
_entity_poly.entity_id
_entity_poly.type
_entity_poly.pdbx_seq_one_letter_code
_entity_poly.pdbx_strand_id
1 'polypeptide(L)'
;KVASAVKIILSDPKVRRVLVNIFGGILRCDIAAEGIVLAYKDTGSTIPLVVRMLGTNMVEGKEILGTSGMLVEFADTLTGAADAIKHLSV
;
A
#
# COMPACT_ATOMS: atom_id res chain seq x y z
N LYS A 1 -0.91 9.55 -10.64
CA LYS A 1 -0.96 8.25 -11.35
C LYS A 1 -1.15 7.07 -10.39
N VAL A 2 -0.32 6.93 -9.33
CA VAL A 2 -0.51 5.89 -8.29
C VAL A 2 -1.92 5.94 -7.67
N ALA A 3 -2.36 7.13 -7.24
CA ALA A 3 -3.68 7.30 -6.66
C ALA A 3 -4.83 6.79 -7.56
N SER A 4 -4.78 7.06 -8.86
CA SER A 4 -5.79 6.61 -9.83
C SER A 4 -5.82 5.07 -9.94
N ALA A 5 -4.66 4.42 -9.98
CA ALA A 5 -4.59 2.96 -10.04
C ALA A 5 -5.17 2.32 -8.77
N VAL A 6 -4.83 2.86 -7.59
CA VAL A 6 -5.37 2.38 -6.32
C VAL A 6 -6.88 2.58 -6.26
N LYS A 7 -7.40 3.73 -6.71
CA LYS A 7 -8.86 3.98 -6.80
C LYS A 7 -9.57 2.95 -7.69
N ILE A 8 -8.99 2.56 -8.81
CA ILE A 8 -9.56 1.52 -9.69
C ILE A 8 -9.65 0.18 -8.94
N ILE A 9 -8.58 -0.22 -8.25
CA ILE A 9 -8.57 -1.45 -7.46
C ILE A 9 -9.64 -1.40 -6.36
N LEU A 10 -9.71 -0.30 -5.62
CA LEU A 10 -10.67 -0.11 -4.53
C LEU A 10 -12.13 0.02 -4.99
N SER A 11 -12.37 0.29 -6.28
CA SER A 11 -13.72 0.39 -6.82
C SER A 11 -14.40 -0.97 -7.07
N ASP A 12 -13.64 -2.07 -7.09
CA ASP A 12 -14.19 -3.42 -7.23
C ASP A 12 -14.70 -3.93 -5.86
N PRO A 13 -16.02 -4.18 -5.71
CA PRO A 13 -16.59 -4.64 -4.43
C PRO A 13 -16.13 -6.04 -4.02
N LYS A 14 -15.47 -6.80 -4.90
CA LYS A 14 -14.90 -8.11 -4.56
C LYS A 14 -13.53 -8.00 -3.88
N VAL A 15 -12.89 -6.83 -3.93
CA VAL A 15 -11.59 -6.62 -3.29
C VAL A 15 -11.78 -6.56 -1.78
N ARG A 16 -11.09 -7.46 -1.08
CA ARG A 16 -11.13 -7.60 0.38
C ARG A 16 -9.84 -7.17 1.06
N ARG A 17 -8.73 -7.21 0.32
CA ARG A 17 -7.36 -6.92 0.76
C ARG A 17 -6.56 -6.44 -0.44
N VAL A 18 -5.58 -5.58 -0.21
CA VAL A 18 -4.68 -5.08 -1.26
C VAL A 18 -3.24 -5.45 -0.91
N LEU A 19 -2.48 -5.93 -1.89
CA LEU A 19 -1.02 -6.07 -1.80
C LEU A 19 -0.38 -5.06 -2.75
N VAL A 20 0.47 -4.20 -2.21
CA VAL A 20 1.29 -3.27 -2.99
C VAL A 20 2.74 -3.71 -2.88
N ASN A 21 3.34 -4.00 -4.03
CA ASN A 21 4.76 -4.34 -4.13
C ASN A 21 5.45 -3.28 -4.99
N ILE A 22 6.26 -2.43 -4.37
CA ILE A 22 6.95 -1.30 -4.99
C ILE A 22 8.45 -1.52 -4.92
N PHE A 23 9.10 -1.39 -6.08
CA PHE A 23 10.54 -1.21 -6.21
C PHE A 23 10.81 0.22 -6.66
N GLY A 24 11.18 1.06 -5.70
CA GLY A 24 11.64 2.41 -5.91
C GLY A 24 13.01 2.45 -6.59
N GLY A 25 13.17 3.45 -7.45
CA GLY A 25 14.38 3.74 -8.21
C GLY A 25 14.28 5.18 -8.68
N ILE A 26 13.83 5.37 -9.92
CA ILE A 26 13.40 6.69 -10.42
C ILE A 26 12.12 7.14 -9.69
N LEU A 27 11.17 6.21 -9.51
CA LEU A 27 10.00 6.46 -8.65
C LEU A 27 10.44 6.33 -7.19
N ARG A 28 10.24 7.36 -6.39
CA ARG A 28 10.53 7.34 -4.95
C ARG A 28 9.36 6.71 -4.17
N CYS A 29 9.68 5.95 -3.13
CA CYS A 29 8.69 5.24 -2.33
C CYS A 29 7.77 6.18 -1.52
N ASP A 30 8.26 7.34 -1.10
CA ASP A 30 7.47 8.38 -0.43
C ASP A 30 6.36 8.96 -1.32
N ILE A 31 6.66 9.32 -2.56
CA ILE A 31 5.67 9.80 -3.52
C ILE A 31 4.61 8.72 -3.83
N ALA A 32 5.04 7.45 -3.89
CA ALA A 32 4.11 6.35 -4.05
C ALA A 32 3.22 6.17 -2.81
N ALA A 33 3.77 6.28 -1.61
CA ALA A 33 3.05 6.22 -0.33
C ALA A 33 1.99 7.33 -0.24
N GLU A 34 2.33 8.58 -0.54
CA GLU A 34 1.38 9.70 -0.58
C GLU A 34 0.23 9.43 -1.54
N GLY A 35 0.54 8.89 -2.72
CA GLY A 35 -0.46 8.52 -3.71
C GLY A 35 -1.44 7.44 -3.23
N ILE A 36 -0.95 6.47 -2.44
CA ILE A 36 -1.78 5.43 -1.82
C ILE A 36 -2.68 6.05 -0.75
N VAL A 37 -2.11 6.84 0.17
CA VAL A 37 -2.86 7.52 1.25
C VAL A 37 -3.97 8.40 0.66
N LEU A 38 -3.67 9.18 -0.37
CA LEU A 38 -4.65 10.02 -1.04
C LEU A 38 -5.81 9.20 -1.63
N ALA A 39 -5.51 8.07 -2.28
CA ALA A 39 -6.56 7.21 -2.84
C ALA A 39 -7.47 6.62 -1.76
N TYR A 40 -6.91 6.17 -0.64
CA TYR A 40 -7.68 5.65 0.49
C TYR A 40 -8.55 6.72 1.13
N LYS A 41 -7.99 7.91 1.35
CA LYS A 41 -8.73 9.06 1.88
C LYS A 41 -9.89 9.47 0.98
N ASP A 42 -9.64 9.58 -0.33
CA ASP A 42 -10.65 10.01 -1.31
C ASP A 42 -11.79 8.99 -1.50
N THR A 43 -11.50 7.70 -1.29
CA THR A 43 -12.49 6.61 -1.40
C THR A 43 -13.18 6.30 -0.08
N GLY A 44 -12.64 6.78 1.05
CA GLY A 44 -13.08 6.37 2.39
C GLY A 44 -12.88 4.88 2.67
N SER A 45 -11.99 4.21 1.91
CA SER A 45 -11.78 2.77 2.02
C SER A 45 -11.09 2.40 3.33
N THR A 46 -11.55 1.32 3.95
CA THR A 46 -10.92 0.69 5.13
C THR A 46 -10.29 -0.65 4.80
N ILE A 47 -10.24 -1.03 3.51
CA ILE A 47 -9.70 -2.31 3.04
C ILE A 47 -8.22 -2.44 3.45
N PRO A 48 -7.83 -3.47 4.21
CA PRO A 48 -6.48 -3.57 4.74
C PRO A 48 -5.45 -3.84 3.64
N LEU A 49 -4.23 -3.36 3.88
CA LEU A 49 -3.16 -3.22 2.89
C LEU A 49 -1.89 -3.91 3.37
N VAL A 50 -1.31 -4.79 2.56
CA VAL A 50 0.06 -5.28 2.74
C VAL A 50 0.99 -4.51 1.79
N VAL A 51 2.09 -3.98 2.31
CA VAL A 51 3.06 -3.22 1.52
C VAL A 51 4.44 -3.84 1.62
N ARG A 52 4.99 -4.16 0.45
CA ARG A 52 6.44 -4.32 0.25
C ARG A 52 6.98 -3.12 -0.49
N MET A 53 7.91 -2.40 0.12
CA MET A 53 8.63 -1.29 -0.49
C MET A 53 10.12 -1.54 -0.41
N LEU A 54 10.83 -1.34 -1.52
CA LEU A 54 12.29 -1.36 -1.60
C LEU A 54 12.78 -0.18 -2.43
N GLY A 55 13.98 0.35 -2.20
CA GLY A 55 14.57 1.42 -3.01
C GLY A 55 14.55 2.81 -2.39
N THR A 56 14.64 3.84 -3.24
CA THR A 56 14.79 5.25 -2.82
C THR A 56 13.65 5.72 -1.91
N ASN A 57 14.00 6.33 -0.77
CA ASN A 57 13.09 6.87 0.24
C ASN A 57 12.08 5.85 0.82
N MET A 58 12.52 4.59 0.94
CA MET A 58 11.70 3.52 1.51
C MET A 58 11.28 3.82 2.95
N VAL A 59 12.17 4.38 3.75
CA VAL A 59 11.92 4.63 5.17
C VAL A 59 10.79 5.66 5.33
N GLU A 60 10.88 6.75 4.58
CA GLU A 60 9.89 7.82 4.52
C GLU A 60 8.56 7.31 3.97
N GLY A 61 8.59 6.47 2.93
CA GLY A 61 7.37 5.84 2.41
C GLY A 61 6.67 4.92 3.42
N LYS A 62 7.43 4.14 4.20
CA LYS A 62 6.90 3.32 5.29
C LYS A 62 6.32 4.21 6.40
N GLU A 63 7.00 5.31 6.75
CA GLU A 63 6.51 6.26 7.76
C GLU A 63 5.19 6.91 7.34
N ILE A 64 5.10 7.44 6.12
CA ILE A 64 3.88 8.07 5.57
C ILE A 64 2.68 7.11 5.67
N LEU A 65 2.88 5.84 5.28
CA LEU A 65 1.83 4.83 5.37
C LEU A 65 1.52 4.45 6.83
N GLY A 66 2.53 4.31 7.68
CA GLY A 66 2.36 3.94 9.09
C GLY A 66 1.62 4.99 9.92
N THR A 67 1.78 6.28 9.59
CA THR A 67 1.09 7.39 10.28
C THR A 67 -0.25 7.76 9.66
N SER A 68 -0.68 7.09 8.58
CA SER A 68 -1.87 7.45 7.81
C SER A 68 -3.21 7.10 8.48
N GLY A 69 -3.19 6.26 9.52
CA GLY A 69 -4.40 5.69 10.13
C GLY A 69 -5.03 4.54 9.33
N MET A 70 -4.40 4.12 8.22
CA MET A 70 -4.80 2.94 7.46
C MET A 70 -4.34 1.65 8.15
N LEU A 71 -5.04 0.54 7.90
CA LEU A 71 -4.62 -0.80 8.31
C LEU A 71 -3.52 -1.30 7.35
N VAL A 72 -2.26 -1.02 7.70
CA VAL A 72 -1.10 -1.36 6.87
C VAL A 72 -0.19 -2.35 7.58
N GLU A 73 0.14 -3.44 6.89
CA GLU A 73 1.19 -4.38 7.28
C GLU A 73 2.36 -4.28 6.31
N PHE A 74 3.59 -4.21 6.83
CA PHE A 74 4.80 -4.14 6.00
C PHE A 74 5.47 -5.50 5.90
N ALA A 75 5.93 -5.84 4.70
CA ALA A 75 6.70 -7.06 4.46
C ALA A 75 8.01 -6.74 3.71
N ASP A 76 9.10 -7.41 4.09
CA ASP A 76 10.42 -7.16 3.51
C ASP A 76 10.69 -8.03 2.27
N THR A 77 10.07 -9.21 2.19
CA THR A 77 10.21 -10.14 1.06
C THR A 77 8.88 -10.33 0.33
N LEU A 78 8.95 -10.71 -0.95
CA LEU A 78 7.73 -10.99 -1.72
C LEU A 78 6.98 -12.19 -1.15
N THR A 79 7.70 -13.24 -0.72
CA THR A 79 7.12 -14.39 -0.02
C THR A 79 6.44 -13.95 1.27
N GLY A 80 7.12 -13.12 2.08
CA GLY A 80 6.53 -12.57 3.30
C GLY A 80 5.26 -11.76 3.03
N ALA A 81 5.24 -10.95 1.97
CA ALA A 81 4.04 -10.19 1.59
C ALA A 81 2.89 -11.11 1.15
N ALA A 82 3.21 -12.18 0.41
CA ALA A 82 2.24 -13.18 -0.02
C ALA A 82 1.67 -14.00 1.15
N ASP A 83 2.46 -14.25 2.20
CA ASP A 83 1.98 -14.92 3.41
C ASP A 83 1.17 -13.97 4.29
N ALA A 84 1.64 -12.74 4.50
CA ALA A 84 0.92 -11.70 5.24
C ALA A 84 -0.50 -11.48 4.72
N ILE A 85 -0.68 -11.36 3.40
CA ILE A 85 -2.01 -11.09 2.84
C ILE A 85 -3.00 -12.26 3.01
N LYS A 86 -2.53 -13.49 3.22
CA LYS A 86 -3.41 -14.63 3.52
C LYS A 86 -3.99 -14.54 4.93
N HIS A 87 -3.21 -14.02 5.87
CA HIS A 87 -3.54 -13.99 7.29
C HIS A 87 -4.13 -12.65 7.75
N LEU A 88 -4.02 -11.62 6.92
CA LEU A 88 -4.62 -10.32 7.17
C LEU A 88 -6.15 -10.47 7.32
N SER A 89 -6.62 -10.18 8.51
CA SER A 89 -8.04 -10.29 8.88
C SER A 89 -8.85 -9.20 8.18
N VAL A 90 -10.07 -9.54 7.76
CA VAL A 90 -11.01 -8.65 7.05
C VAL A 90 -12.16 -8.29 7.98
#